data_AF-A0A117M165-F1
#
_entry.id   AF-A0A117M165-F1
#
_cell.length_a   1.000
_cell.length_b   1.000
_cell.length_c   1.000
_cell.angle_alpha   90.00
_cell.angle_beta   90.00
_cell.angle_gamma   90.00
#
_symmetry.space_group_name_H-M   'P 1'
#
loop_
_entity.id
_entity.type
_entity.pdbx_description
1 polymer ?
#
loop_
_entity_poly.entity_id
_entity_poly.type
_entity_poly.pdbx_seq_one_letter_code
_entity_poly.pdbx_strand_id
1 'polypeptide(L)'
;MPDEVVLLSDINFQKVPKVDQELREFLRGKIVIANLEGYITDNPTSTDLGMPNDSVKKLRDLLNIRYVSLANNHTLDGGLDRFRKMEEVLQSEGIICFGTREKPYVIFEVSGKKIGVLAFAWRFTGAKARELNLC
;
A
#
# COMPACT_ATOMS: atom_id res chain seq x y z
N MET A 1 9.56 -21.59 -1.42
CA MET A 1 9.77 -20.18 -1.05
C MET A 1 9.38 -19.33 -2.24
N PRO A 2 9.00 -18.05 -2.10
CA PRO A 2 8.73 -17.22 -3.25
C PRO A 2 9.96 -17.08 -4.12
N ASP A 3 9.77 -17.15 -5.45
CA ASP A 3 10.87 -17.06 -6.42
C ASP A 3 10.90 -15.73 -7.18
N GLU A 4 9.85 -14.92 -7.06
CA GLU A 4 9.66 -13.70 -7.82
C GLU A 4 9.02 -12.59 -6.99
N VAL A 5 9.34 -11.35 -7.36
CA VAL A 5 8.76 -10.13 -6.82
C VAL A 5 7.85 -9.52 -7.87
N VAL A 6 6.64 -9.12 -7.48
CA VAL A 6 5.71 -8.38 -8.34
C VAL A 6 5.44 -7.03 -7.73
N LEU A 7 5.50 -6.01 -8.57
CA LEU A 7 5.11 -4.65 -8.23
C LEU A 7 3.70 -4.40 -8.79
N LEU A 8 2.77 -4.11 -7.91
CA LEU A 8 1.49 -3.51 -8.29
C LEU A 8 1.65 -2.00 -8.15
N SER A 9 1.31 -1.28 -9.21
CA SER A 9 1.30 0.18 -9.21
C SER A 9 0.20 0.70 -8.29
N ASP A 10 -0.20 1.95 -8.51
CA ASP A 10 -1.28 2.65 -7.84
C ASP A 10 -2.56 1.80 -7.75
N ILE A 11 -2.82 1.31 -6.54
CA ILE A 11 -4.03 0.59 -6.18
C ILE A 11 -4.90 1.46 -5.28
N ASN A 12 -6.16 1.63 -5.68
CA ASN A 12 -7.21 2.20 -4.82
C ASN A 12 -8.51 1.44 -5.05
N PHE A 13 -9.12 0.95 -3.97
CA PHE A 13 -10.38 0.24 -4.04
C PHE A 13 -11.38 0.76 -3.01
N GLN A 14 -12.24 1.67 -3.45
CA GLN A 14 -13.40 2.11 -2.67
C GLN A 14 -14.45 0.99 -2.50
N LYS A 15 -14.40 -0.03 -3.37
CA LYS A 15 -15.25 -1.22 -3.33
C LYS A 15 -14.40 -2.46 -3.63
N VAL A 16 -14.84 -3.62 -3.16
CA VAL A 16 -14.16 -4.89 -3.40
C VAL A 16 -14.02 -5.13 -4.92
N PRO A 17 -12.79 -5.22 -5.46
CA PRO A 17 -12.62 -5.44 -6.88
C PRO A 17 -12.94 -6.89 -7.25
N LYS A 18 -13.44 -7.08 -8.47
CA LYS A 18 -13.41 -8.40 -9.11
C LYS A 18 -12.01 -8.59 -9.70
N VAL A 19 -11.22 -9.44 -9.07
CA VAL A 19 -9.88 -9.79 -9.54
C VAL A 19 -9.97 -11.07 -10.37
N ASP A 20 -9.39 -11.02 -11.57
CA ASP A 20 -9.35 -12.16 -12.49
C ASP A 20 -8.66 -13.38 -11.85
N GLN A 21 -9.17 -14.59 -12.12
CA GLN A 21 -8.62 -15.81 -11.54
C GLN A 21 -7.17 -16.06 -11.97
N GLU A 22 -6.82 -15.79 -13.22
CA GLU A 22 -5.47 -15.96 -13.75
C GLU A 22 -4.50 -15.02 -13.02
N LEU A 23 -4.92 -13.78 -12.75
CA LEU A 23 -4.12 -12.84 -11.95
C LEU A 23 -3.90 -13.35 -10.52
N ARG A 24 -4.95 -13.87 -9.87
CA ARG A 24 -4.83 -14.43 -8.52
C ARG A 24 -3.89 -15.63 -8.48
N GLU A 25 -3.97 -16.51 -9.48
CA GLU A 25 -3.09 -17.67 -9.60
C GLU A 25 -1.66 -17.27 -9.91
N PHE A 26 -1.45 -16.25 -10.74
CA PHE A 26 -0.14 -15.67 -11.02
C PHE A 26 0.50 -15.10 -9.75
N LEU A 27 -0.24 -14.32 -8.97
CA LEU A 27 0.29 -13.69 -7.74
C LEU A 27 0.55 -14.71 -6.62
N ARG A 28 -0.04 -15.90 -6.69
CA ARG A 28 0.12 -16.96 -5.69
C ARG A 28 1.59 -17.38 -5.61
N GLY A 29 2.14 -17.33 -4.40
CA GLY A 29 3.53 -17.73 -4.14
C GLY A 29 4.57 -16.68 -4.54
N LYS A 30 4.17 -15.50 -5.01
CA LYS A 30 5.07 -14.37 -5.25
C LYS A 30 5.12 -13.43 -4.04
N ILE A 31 6.17 -12.63 -3.94
CA ILE A 31 6.18 -11.48 -3.03
C ILE A 31 5.57 -10.29 -3.77
N VAL A 32 4.40 -9.84 -3.33
CA VAL A 32 3.71 -8.71 -3.94
C VAL A 32 3.94 -7.45 -3.10
N ILE A 33 4.46 -6.42 -3.76
CA ILE A 33 4.65 -5.08 -3.23
C ILE A 33 3.68 -4.17 -3.98
N ALA A 34 2.90 -3.37 -3.29
CA ALA A 34 1.92 -2.48 -3.91
C ALA A 34 2.13 -1.01 -3.52
N ASN A 35 1.76 -0.08 -4.40
CA ASN A 35 1.61 1.33 -4.04
C ASN A 35 0.13 1.62 -3.71
N LEU A 36 -0.18 1.95 -2.46
CA LEU A 36 -1.55 2.26 -2.05
C LEU A 36 -1.86 3.75 -2.30
N GLU A 37 -2.40 4.05 -3.49
CA GLU A 37 -2.72 5.41 -3.89
C GLU A 37 -4.00 5.90 -3.20
N GLY A 38 -3.88 6.54 -2.05
CA GLY A 38 -5.03 7.06 -1.30
C GLY A 38 -4.84 6.96 0.20
N TYR A 39 -5.97 6.91 0.91
CA TYR A 39 -5.99 6.83 2.37
C TYR A 39 -7.18 5.99 2.85
N ILE A 40 -7.15 5.58 4.12
CA ILE A 40 -8.21 4.75 4.71
C ILE A 40 -9.21 5.62 5.49
N THR A 41 -10.50 5.36 5.29
CA THR A 41 -11.61 6.08 5.94
C THR A 41 -12.88 5.23 6.01
N ASP A 42 -13.68 5.41 7.05
CA ASP A 42 -14.98 4.76 7.19
C ASP A 42 -16.04 5.37 6.25
N ASN A 43 -15.82 6.60 5.79
CA ASN A 43 -16.76 7.37 4.98
C ASN A 43 -16.10 7.86 3.68
N PRO A 44 -15.74 6.96 2.74
CA PRO A 44 -15.21 7.37 1.45
C PRO A 44 -16.29 8.06 0.61
N THR A 45 -15.90 9.06 -0.17
CA THR A 45 -16.79 9.75 -1.10
C THR A 45 -16.42 9.40 -2.55
N SER A 46 -17.36 9.55 -3.48
CA SER A 46 -17.08 9.28 -4.91
C SER A 46 -16.05 10.21 -5.55
N THR A 47 -15.61 11.24 -4.82
CA THR A 47 -14.70 12.29 -5.28
C THR A 47 -13.34 12.25 -4.57
N ASP A 48 -13.14 11.33 -3.62
CA ASP A 48 -11.88 11.13 -2.94
C ASP A 48 -11.26 9.77 -3.25
N LEU A 49 -10.01 9.59 -2.82
CA LEU A 49 -9.29 8.32 -2.87
C LEU A 49 -9.35 7.59 -1.52
N GLY A 50 -10.46 7.76 -0.80
CA GLY A 50 -10.72 7.09 0.46
C GLY A 50 -11.12 5.63 0.25
N MET A 51 -10.52 4.72 1.02
CA MET A 51 -10.84 3.29 1.04
C MET A 51 -11.40 2.86 2.40
N PRO A 52 -12.47 2.03 2.44
CA PRO A 52 -12.94 1.42 3.67
C PRO A 52 -11.88 0.52 4.34
N ASN A 53 -11.88 0.45 5.68
CA ASN A 53 -11.00 -0.46 6.44
C ASN A 53 -11.11 -1.91 5.94
N ASP A 54 -12.35 -2.39 5.75
CA ASP A 54 -12.64 -3.76 5.30
C ASP A 54 -12.11 -4.08 3.89
N SER A 55 -11.78 -3.06 3.10
CA SER A 55 -11.14 -3.25 1.79
C SER A 55 -9.70 -3.73 1.92
N VAL A 56 -8.99 -3.42 3.00
CA VAL A 56 -7.57 -3.78 3.19
C VAL A 56 -7.38 -5.29 3.30
N LYS A 57 -8.16 -5.95 4.15
CA LYS A 57 -8.10 -7.39 4.30
C LYS A 57 -8.39 -8.10 2.98
N LYS A 58 -9.43 -7.65 2.28
CA LYS A 58 -9.82 -8.20 0.98
C LYS A 58 -8.75 -7.97 -0.08
N LEU A 59 -8.14 -6.79 -0.09
CA LEU A 59 -7.01 -6.46 -0.96
C LEU A 59 -5.85 -7.43 -0.73
N ARG A 60 -5.44 -7.61 0.53
CA ARG A 60 -4.38 -8.56 0.90
C ARG A 60 -4.68 -9.96 0.39
N ASP A 61 -5.88 -10.46 0.67
CA ASP A 61 -6.29 -11.83 0.36
C ASP A 61 -6.42 -12.08 -1.15
N LEU A 62 -6.88 -11.07 -1.91
CA LEU A 62 -7.05 -11.19 -3.35
C LEU A 62 -5.73 -11.04 -4.11
N LEU A 63 -4.84 -10.14 -3.66
CA LEU A 63 -3.64 -9.75 -4.40
C LEU A 63 -2.35 -10.30 -3.79
N ASN A 64 -2.43 -11.07 -2.69
CA ASN A 64 -1.28 -11.63 -1.98
C ASN A 64 -0.25 -10.54 -1.58
N ILE A 65 -0.75 -9.35 -1.22
CA ILE A 65 0.09 -8.19 -0.88
C ILE A 65 0.79 -8.42 0.45
N ARG A 66 2.11 -8.24 0.43
CA ARG A 66 2.97 -8.36 1.61
C ARG A 66 3.55 -7.03 2.05
N TYR A 67 3.87 -6.16 1.09
CA TYR A 67 4.45 -4.85 1.35
C TYR A 67 3.63 -3.77 0.68
N VAL A 68 3.49 -2.63 1.35
CA VAL A 68 2.81 -1.45 0.79
C VAL A 68 3.72 -0.24 0.91
N SER A 69 3.96 0.42 -0.22
CA SER A 69 4.52 1.77 -0.26
C SER A 69 3.44 2.78 0.10
N LEU A 70 3.78 3.65 1.05
CA LEU A 70 3.02 4.84 1.43
C LEU A 70 3.61 6.11 0.81
N ALA A 71 4.71 6.02 0.06
CA ALA A 71 5.29 7.17 -0.62
C ALA A 71 4.50 7.50 -1.90
N ASN A 72 3.35 8.18 -1.74
CA ASN A 72 2.57 8.70 -2.86
C ASN A 72 1.88 10.03 -2.50
N ASN A 73 1.47 10.77 -3.53
CA ASN A 73 0.91 12.12 -3.42
C ASN A 73 -0.46 12.18 -2.72
N HIS A 74 -1.17 11.06 -2.57
CA HIS A 74 -2.53 11.00 -2.02
C HIS A 74 -2.60 10.48 -0.57
N THR A 75 -1.48 9.98 -0.04
CA THR A 75 -1.37 9.37 1.29
C THR A 75 -1.86 10.28 2.44
N LEU A 76 -1.79 11.60 2.27
CA LEU A 76 -2.21 12.59 3.27
C LEU A 76 -3.47 13.37 2.90
N ASP A 77 -4.21 12.98 1.86
CA ASP A 77 -5.46 13.66 1.50
C ASP A 77 -6.48 13.63 2.65
N GLY A 78 -6.40 12.61 3.49
CA GLY A 78 -7.20 12.45 4.71
C GLY A 78 -6.65 13.15 5.97
N GLY A 79 -5.48 13.79 5.89
CA GLY A 79 -4.76 14.34 7.04
C GLY A 79 -4.00 13.28 7.86
N LEU A 80 -3.22 13.76 8.84
CA LEU A 80 -2.27 12.93 9.61
C LEU A 80 -2.94 11.83 10.44
N ASP A 81 -4.11 12.10 11.00
CA ASP A 81 -4.82 11.10 11.81
C ASP A 81 -5.31 9.92 10.95
N ARG A 82 -5.78 10.20 9.73
CA ARG A 82 -6.16 9.14 8.77
C ARG A 82 -4.95 8.40 8.24
N PHE A 83 -3.81 9.08 8.07
CA PHE A 83 -2.54 8.43 7.74
C PHE A 83 -2.12 7.42 8.81
N ARG A 84 -2.09 7.83 10.08
CA ARG A 84 -1.77 6.94 11.21
C ARG A 84 -2.74 5.77 11.29
N LYS A 85 -4.04 6.05 11.10
CA LYS A 85 -5.06 5.00 11.07
C LYS A 85 -4.80 4.01 9.93
N MET A 86 -4.41 4.49 8.76
CA MET A 86 -4.07 3.64 7.63
C MET A 86 -2.88 2.72 7.95
N GLU A 87 -1.81 3.25 8.55
CA GLU A 87 -0.67 2.45 8.99
C GLU A 87 -1.10 1.35 9.98
N GLU A 88 -1.92 1.70 10.99
CA GLU A 88 -2.45 0.74 11.96
C GLU A 88 -3.26 -0.38 11.29
N VAL A 89 -4.17 -0.02 10.37
CA VAL A 89 -5.01 -1.00 9.68
C VAL A 89 -4.16 -1.94 8.82
N LEU A 90 -3.23 -1.41 8.03
CA LEU A 90 -2.32 -2.23 7.21
C LEU A 90 -1.48 -3.18 8.07
N GLN A 91 -0.92 -2.67 9.17
CA GLN A 91 -0.12 -3.49 10.10
C GLN A 91 -0.95 -4.57 10.78
N SER A 92 -2.19 -4.27 11.17
CA SER A 92 -3.11 -5.24 11.78
C SER A 92 -3.45 -6.40 10.85
N GLU A 93 -3.41 -6.17 9.53
CA GLU A 93 -3.59 -7.21 8.50
C GLU A 93 -2.28 -7.91 8.10
N GLY A 94 -1.17 -7.64 8.80
CA GLY A 94 0.14 -8.24 8.54
C GLY A 94 0.86 -7.66 7.33
N ILE A 95 0.41 -6.51 6.80
CA ILE A 95 1.06 -5.82 5.69
C ILE A 95 2.19 -4.95 6.22
N ILE A 96 3.37 -5.08 5.62
CA ILE A 96 4.55 -4.33 6.00
C ILE A 96 4.59 -3.01 5.20
N CYS A 97 4.34 -1.90 5.88
CA CYS A 97 4.40 -0.56 5.28
C CYS A 97 5.85 -0.04 5.16
N PHE A 98 6.12 0.79 4.16
CA PHE A 98 7.37 1.53 3.94
C PHE A 98 7.14 2.77 3.07
N GLY A 99 8.18 3.58 2.83
CA GLY A 99 8.08 4.84 2.11
C GLY A 99 7.78 6.05 3.00
N THR A 100 7.96 5.90 4.32
CA THR A 100 7.94 7.01 5.28
C THR A 100 9.35 7.46 5.61
N ARG A 101 9.50 8.61 6.27
CA ARG A 101 10.82 9.08 6.73
C ARG A 101 11.48 8.10 7.71
N GLU A 102 10.68 7.51 8.59
CA GLU A 102 11.11 6.59 9.65
C GLU A 102 11.41 5.20 9.06
N LYS A 103 10.71 4.82 7.99
CA LYS A 103 10.87 3.53 7.31
C LYS A 103 10.85 3.70 5.78
N PRO A 104 11.94 4.25 5.22
CA PRO A 104 11.97 4.61 3.80
C PRO A 104 12.04 3.38 2.89
N TYR A 105 12.63 2.28 3.39
CA TYR A 105 12.82 1.05 2.63
C TYR A 105 12.39 -0.20 3.41
N VAL A 106 12.26 -1.30 2.66
CA VAL A 106 12.18 -2.67 3.19
C VAL A 106 13.28 -3.53 2.58
N ILE A 107 13.71 -4.54 3.34
CA ILE A 107 14.65 -5.55 2.90
C ILE A 107 14.07 -6.93 3.18
N PHE A 108 14.15 -7.83 2.21
CA PHE A 108 13.69 -9.21 2.35
C PHE A 108 14.51 -10.15 1.46
N GLU A 109 14.29 -11.46 1.58
CA GLU A 109 15.00 -12.49 0.81
C GLU A 109 14.06 -13.23 -0.15
N VAL A 110 14.52 -13.48 -1.37
CA VAL A 110 13.84 -14.26 -2.42
C VAL A 110 14.87 -15.18 -3.07
N SER A 111 14.65 -16.49 -3.03
CA SER A 111 15.56 -17.51 -3.57
C SER A 111 17.05 -17.27 -3.23
N GLY A 112 17.35 -16.98 -1.95
CA GLY A 112 18.72 -16.71 -1.49
C GLY A 112 19.30 -15.34 -1.84
N LYS A 113 18.52 -14.46 -2.48
CA LYS A 113 18.93 -13.09 -2.84
C LYS A 113 18.29 -12.09 -1.89
N LYS A 114 19.10 -11.22 -1.31
CA LYS A 114 18.65 -10.09 -0.49
C LYS A 114 18.23 -8.93 -1.39
N ILE A 115 16.96 -8.53 -1.30
CA ILE A 115 16.35 -7.46 -2.10
C ILE A 115 16.04 -6.29 -1.19
N GLY A 116 16.45 -5.08 -1.59
CA GLY A 116 16.07 -3.82 -0.96
C GLY A 116 15.13 -3.04 -1.86
N VAL A 117 14.07 -2.48 -1.29
CA VAL A 117 13.08 -1.66 -2.03
C VAL A 117 12.90 -0.36 -1.28
N LEU A 118 13.13 0.75 -1.99
CA LEU A 118 13.05 2.11 -1.51
C LEU A 118 11.98 2.83 -2.32
N ALA A 119 11.11 3.59 -1.65
CA ALA A 119 10.04 4.33 -2.31
C ALA A 119 10.26 5.83 -2.13
N PHE A 120 9.86 6.59 -3.17
CA PHE A 120 10.01 8.04 -3.23
C PHE A 120 8.74 8.75 -3.69
N ALA A 121 8.42 9.90 -3.10
CA ALA A 121 7.36 10.81 -3.58
C ALA A 121 7.93 12.18 -4.00
N TRP A 122 7.69 12.61 -5.24
CA TRP A 122 8.36 13.78 -5.83
C TRP A 122 7.97 15.15 -5.20
N ARG A 123 6.81 15.30 -4.51
CA ARG A 123 6.49 16.52 -3.75
C ARG A 123 5.24 16.37 -2.89
N PHE A 124 5.16 17.16 -1.81
CA PHE A 124 4.00 17.49 -0.95
C PHE A 124 2.81 16.54 -1.07
N THR A 125 2.75 15.58 -0.17
CA THR A 125 1.67 14.61 -0.13
C THR A 125 0.47 15.21 0.59
N GLY A 126 -0.73 15.03 0.04
CA GLY A 126 -1.93 15.72 0.46
C GLY A 126 -2.14 17.03 -0.29
N ALA A 127 -3.27 17.15 -1.00
CA ALA A 127 -3.64 18.38 -1.72
C ALA A 127 -3.72 19.66 -0.84
N LYS A 128 -3.59 19.53 0.50
CA LYS A 128 -3.75 20.63 1.47
C LYS A 128 -2.77 20.65 2.65
N ALA A 129 -1.91 19.65 2.85
CA ALA A 129 -1.10 19.54 4.07
C ALA A 129 0.41 19.50 3.76
N ARG A 130 1.18 20.40 4.36
CA ARG A 130 2.64 20.52 4.22
C ARG A 130 3.40 19.76 5.31
N GLU A 131 2.86 18.66 5.83
CA GLU A 131 3.24 18.16 7.16
C GLU A 131 4.06 16.86 7.18
N LEU A 132 4.18 16.13 6.06
CA LEU A 132 5.04 14.95 6.00
C LEU A 132 5.87 14.93 4.72
N ASN A 133 7.20 14.88 4.88
CA ASN A 133 8.11 14.51 3.82
C ASN A 133 8.10 12.98 3.76
N LEU A 134 7.26 12.43 2.88
CA LEU A 134 7.47 11.07 2.42
C LEU A 134 8.82 11.06 1.69
N CYS A 135 9.66 10.07 2.00
CA CYS A 135 10.85 9.85 1.18
C CYS A 135 10.37 9.63 -0.23
#